data_AF-A0A8C2KIY3-F1
#
_entry.id   AF-A0A8C2KIY3-F1
#
_cell.length_a   1.000
_cell.length_b   1.000
_cell.length_c   1.000
_cell.angle_alpha   90.00
_cell.angle_beta   90.00
_cell.angle_gamma   90.00
#
_symmetry.space_group_name_H-M   'P 1'
#
loop_
_entity.id
_entity.type
_entity.pdbx_description
1 polymer ?
#
loop_
_entity_poly.entity_id
_entity_poly.type
_entity_poly.pdbx_seq_one_letter_code
_entity_poly.pdbx_strand_id
1 'polypeptide(L)'
;MEMHTDVLLVTANVGSLFDNVGEIEGDWLREFFTTVHMYKPRFVALHFQEVGGKDYMMNMGHAENFFCSIESSSEMADFDRVCVYVDSHFKAVDSFTALGSMYFIHKSLKNIQQYDFNVNEFKAVSGHNKYVGSLEGVTSMEKEKFPKNFWPDFKWSRKGYMRTRWLIHNQGLDLVNVHLFHDASNLIACNSSPSVYSANRKKALRYVINRISESSYSPLPFFLFGDFNFRLDTLSLVQNLSMSAEIQKVKKDSSNEVEKIIYEEKDNDHKVLLHIETKLFAYLHQAMFRENNGKELLKYDKETSAFHDVITEEEIHFPPSYPYSEDYTKPTQYMNTRCPAWCDRILMSHSARDIIHRREEDENGVVYDTLGSNICMGDHKPVFLFFPMKTITH
;
A
#
# COMPACT_ATOMS: atom_id res chain seq x y z
N MET A 1 23.46 2.72 -26.97
CA MET A 1 23.39 2.77 -25.50
C MET A 1 21.94 2.55 -25.16
N GLU A 2 21.61 1.45 -24.49
CA GLU A 2 20.23 1.09 -24.18
C GLU A 2 19.64 2.19 -23.28
N MET A 3 18.70 2.96 -23.81
CA MET A 3 18.06 4.01 -23.03
C MET A 3 17.12 3.32 -22.04
N HIS A 4 17.23 3.67 -20.77
CA HIS A 4 16.29 3.29 -19.72
C HIS A 4 15.60 4.55 -19.21
N THR A 5 14.46 4.36 -18.57
CA THR A 5 13.76 5.43 -17.85
C THR A 5 13.70 5.06 -16.39
N ASP A 6 14.34 5.85 -15.55
CA ASP A 6 14.27 5.65 -14.10
C ASP A 6 12.86 5.98 -13.60
N VAL A 7 12.24 4.98 -12.95
CA VAL A 7 10.88 5.02 -12.44
C VAL A 7 10.91 4.87 -10.92
N LEU A 8 10.13 5.70 -10.22
CA LEU A 8 9.88 5.58 -8.79
C LEU A 8 8.39 5.35 -8.55
N LEU A 9 8.02 4.20 -8.02
CA LEU A 9 6.67 3.88 -7.56
C LEU A 9 6.63 3.99 -6.04
N VAL A 10 5.64 4.68 -5.49
CA VAL A 10 5.47 4.87 -4.05
C VAL A 10 4.01 4.56 -3.68
N THR A 11 3.80 3.78 -2.62
CA THR A 11 2.49 3.64 -1.98
C THR A 11 2.53 4.13 -0.55
N ALA A 12 1.48 4.83 -0.12
CA ALA A 12 1.34 5.33 1.24
C ALA A 12 -0.12 5.32 1.70
N ASN A 13 -0.43 4.55 2.73
CA ASN A 13 -1.62 4.80 3.53
C ASN A 13 -1.35 6.04 4.38
N VAL A 14 -2.09 7.12 4.11
CA VAL A 14 -1.88 8.46 4.67
C VAL A 14 -2.91 8.82 5.73
N GLY A 15 -3.64 7.82 6.25
CA GLY A 15 -4.73 8.07 7.19
C GLY A 15 -4.30 8.88 8.42
N SER A 16 -3.19 8.48 9.05
CA SER A 16 -2.61 9.15 10.22
C SER A 16 -2.14 10.57 9.97
N LEU A 17 -1.71 10.91 8.75
CA LEU A 17 -1.19 12.25 8.44
C LEU A 17 -2.27 13.33 8.64
N PHE A 18 -3.51 13.00 8.31
CA PHE A 18 -4.61 13.95 8.38
C PHE A 18 -5.27 13.98 9.76
N ASP A 19 -5.16 12.90 10.53
CA ASP A 19 -5.69 12.82 11.89
C ASP A 19 -4.73 13.52 12.90
N ASN A 20 -3.43 13.66 12.57
CA ASN A 20 -2.40 14.29 13.41
C ASN A 20 -1.64 15.39 12.64
N VAL A 21 -2.36 16.45 12.25
CA VAL A 21 -1.81 17.56 11.44
C VAL A 21 -0.62 18.24 12.13
N GLY A 22 0.51 18.38 11.43
CA GLY A 22 1.71 19.07 11.93
C GLY A 22 3.03 18.38 11.55
N GLU A 23 3.80 17.95 12.55
CA GLU A 23 5.20 17.51 12.39
C GLU A 23 5.36 16.24 11.53
N ILE A 24 4.41 15.29 11.59
CA ILE A 24 4.46 14.07 10.78
C ILE A 24 4.42 14.42 9.29
N GLU A 25 3.64 15.42 8.88
CA GLU A 25 3.55 15.86 7.48
C GLU A 25 4.88 16.41 6.97
N GLY A 26 5.54 17.28 7.74
CA GLY A 26 6.82 17.87 7.36
C GLY A 26 7.94 16.85 7.23
N ASP A 27 7.98 15.89 8.16
CA ASP A 27 8.93 14.78 8.13
C ASP A 27 8.65 13.84 6.95
N TRP A 28 7.38 13.52 6.70
CA TRP A 28 6.97 12.69 5.57
C TRP A 28 7.40 13.29 4.24
N LEU A 29 7.14 14.60 4.04
CA LEU A 29 7.52 15.33 2.82
C LEU A 29 9.03 15.33 2.63
N ARG A 30 9.80 15.57 3.70
CA ARG A 30 11.27 15.57 3.65
C ARG A 30 11.83 14.21 3.23
N GLU A 31 11.32 13.11 3.79
CA GLU A 31 11.77 11.75 3.43
C GLU A 31 11.41 11.41 1.98
N PHE A 32 10.22 11.81 1.52
CA PHE A 32 9.81 11.65 0.13
C PHE A 32 10.73 12.44 -0.83
N PHE A 33 10.97 13.73 -0.58
CA PHE A 33 11.83 14.55 -1.44
C PHE A 33 13.29 14.10 -1.42
N THR A 34 13.78 13.64 -0.26
CA THR A 34 15.13 13.04 -0.15
C THR A 34 15.25 11.82 -1.06
N THR A 35 14.22 10.99 -1.12
CA THR A 35 14.17 9.82 -2.00
C THR A 35 14.14 10.23 -3.47
N VAL A 36 13.31 11.20 -3.86
CA VAL A 36 13.30 11.74 -5.24
C VAL A 36 14.67 12.31 -5.61
N HIS A 37 15.32 13.05 -4.71
CA HIS A 37 16.65 13.61 -4.94
C HIS A 37 17.74 12.54 -5.08
N MET A 38 17.67 11.49 -4.27
CA MET A 38 18.62 10.38 -4.27
C MET A 38 18.56 9.59 -5.58
N TYR A 39 17.35 9.22 -6.00
CA TYR A 39 17.14 8.32 -7.13
C TYR A 39 16.98 9.04 -8.48
N LYS A 40 16.69 10.35 -8.46
CA LYS A 40 16.51 11.21 -9.66
C LYS A 40 15.60 10.59 -10.74
N PRO A 41 14.42 10.06 -10.37
CA PRO A 41 13.53 9.41 -11.31
C PRO A 41 13.04 10.37 -12.39
N ARG A 42 12.82 9.86 -13.60
CA ARG A 42 12.21 10.61 -14.70
C ARG A 42 10.68 10.52 -14.69
N PHE A 43 10.14 9.50 -14.02
CA PHE A 43 8.72 9.30 -13.81
C PHE A 43 8.47 8.85 -12.37
N VAL A 44 7.60 9.56 -11.65
CA VAL A 44 7.20 9.20 -10.27
C VAL A 44 5.71 8.92 -10.25
N ALA A 45 5.31 7.80 -9.65
CA ALA A 45 3.92 7.51 -9.35
C ALA A 45 3.74 7.33 -7.84
N LEU A 46 2.89 8.15 -7.24
CA LEU A 46 2.51 8.07 -5.83
C LEU A 46 1.06 7.65 -5.72
N HIS A 47 0.82 6.55 -5.02
CA HIS A 47 -0.51 6.05 -4.70
C HIS A 47 -0.80 6.22 -3.21
N PHE A 48 -1.94 6.82 -2.93
CA PHE A 48 -2.39 7.15 -1.58
C PHE A 48 -3.65 6.39 -1.23
N GLN A 49 -3.72 5.88 -0.01
CA GLN A 49 -4.91 5.27 0.59
C GLN A 49 -5.32 6.05 1.83
N GLU A 50 -6.60 5.99 2.17
CA GLU A 50 -7.18 6.74 3.31
C GLU A 50 -6.99 8.24 3.22
N VAL A 51 -7.17 8.80 2.01
CA VAL A 51 -7.22 10.25 1.83
C VAL A 51 -8.30 10.87 2.73
N GLY A 52 -7.89 11.84 3.54
CA GLY A 52 -8.72 12.47 4.58
C GLY A 52 -8.75 11.72 5.92
N GLY A 53 -8.09 10.56 6.07
CA GLY A 53 -7.99 9.90 7.37
C GLY A 53 -9.28 9.22 7.82
N LYS A 54 -9.38 9.01 9.14
CA LYS A 54 -10.57 8.42 9.78
C LYS A 54 -11.73 9.42 9.76
N ASP A 55 -11.43 10.69 10.04
CA ASP A 55 -12.38 11.79 10.07
C ASP A 55 -12.38 12.60 8.76
N TYR A 56 -12.44 11.89 7.63
CA TYR A 56 -12.35 12.46 6.27
C TYR A 56 -13.34 13.58 5.95
N MET A 57 -14.48 13.66 6.64
CA MET A 57 -15.42 14.76 6.45
C MET A 57 -14.86 16.10 6.95
N MET A 58 -14.02 16.06 7.98
CA MET A 58 -13.37 17.24 8.57
C MET A 58 -12.01 17.49 7.93
N ASN A 59 -11.30 16.41 7.60
CA ASN A 59 -9.88 16.48 7.25
C ASN A 59 -9.61 16.62 5.74
N MET A 60 -10.63 16.64 4.90
CA MET A 60 -10.44 16.69 3.44
C MET A 60 -9.68 17.95 2.98
N GLY A 61 -9.91 19.09 3.64
CA GLY A 61 -9.15 20.32 3.35
C GLY A 61 -7.65 20.19 3.69
N HIS A 62 -7.30 19.47 4.75
CA HIS A 62 -5.90 19.16 5.07
C HIS A 62 -5.27 18.25 4.01
N ALA A 63 -6.01 17.26 3.53
CA ALA A 63 -5.55 16.41 2.45
C ALA A 63 -5.27 17.19 1.15
N GLU A 64 -6.15 18.13 0.79
CA GLU A 64 -5.94 19.00 -0.39
C GLU A 64 -4.69 19.88 -0.25
N ASN A 65 -4.42 20.42 0.95
CA ASN A 65 -3.22 21.18 1.23
C ASN A 65 -1.95 20.33 1.12
N PHE A 66 -1.96 19.11 1.66
CA PHE A 66 -0.84 18.18 1.57
C PHE A 66 -0.46 17.88 0.11
N PHE A 67 -1.43 17.58 -0.75
CA PHE A 67 -1.15 17.37 -2.18
C PHE A 67 -0.64 18.64 -2.88
N CYS A 68 -1.14 19.81 -2.46
CA CYS A 68 -0.63 21.09 -2.95
C CYS A 68 0.84 21.32 -2.54
N SER A 69 1.21 20.96 -1.32
CA SER A 69 2.60 21.03 -0.82
C SER A 69 3.56 20.18 -1.65
N ILE A 70 3.16 18.96 -2.04
CA ILE A 70 3.97 18.11 -2.93
C ILE A 70 4.07 18.75 -4.33
N GLU A 71 2.95 19.20 -4.89
CA GLU A 71 2.89 19.77 -6.24
C GLU A 71 3.71 21.06 -6.39
N SER A 72 3.70 21.92 -5.36
CA SER A 72 4.34 23.24 -5.37
C SER A 72 5.76 23.27 -4.80
N SER A 73 6.28 22.12 -4.35
CA SER A 73 7.61 22.00 -3.77
C SER A 73 8.71 22.31 -4.79
N SER A 74 9.76 22.99 -4.32
CA SER A 74 10.94 23.33 -5.14
C SER A 74 11.72 22.09 -5.59
N GLU A 75 11.66 21.03 -4.81
CA GLU A 75 12.27 19.73 -5.04
C GLU A 75 11.61 19.01 -6.23
N MET A 76 10.37 19.38 -6.56
CA MET A 76 9.60 18.86 -7.69
C MET A 76 9.63 19.79 -8.92
N ALA A 77 10.39 20.90 -8.91
CA ALA A 77 10.34 21.94 -9.94
C ALA A 77 10.72 21.49 -11.36
N ASP A 78 11.51 20.41 -11.49
CA ASP A 78 11.90 19.85 -12.79
C ASP A 78 10.86 18.90 -13.39
N PHE A 79 9.78 18.60 -12.67
CA PHE A 79 8.63 17.84 -13.16
C PHE A 79 7.59 18.79 -13.76
N ASP A 80 7.72 19.05 -15.06
CA ASP A 80 6.93 20.07 -15.79
C ASP A 80 5.51 19.62 -16.19
N ARG A 81 5.21 18.34 -15.96
CA ARG A 81 3.91 17.73 -16.21
C ARG A 81 3.51 16.90 -15.02
N VAL A 82 2.27 17.11 -14.56
CA VAL A 82 1.72 16.47 -13.36
C VAL A 82 0.29 16.01 -13.64
N CYS A 83 -0.05 14.79 -13.25
CA CYS A 83 -1.44 14.31 -13.23
C CYS A 83 -1.82 13.95 -11.79
N VAL A 84 -2.89 14.54 -11.27
CA VAL A 84 -3.37 14.36 -9.90
C VAL A 84 -4.82 13.91 -9.91
N TYR A 85 -5.11 12.81 -9.23
CA TYR A 85 -6.46 12.25 -9.07
C TYR A 85 -6.71 12.01 -7.59
N VAL A 86 -7.64 12.75 -6.99
CA VAL A 86 -7.98 12.61 -5.57
C VAL A 86 -9.47 12.44 -5.44
N ASP A 87 -9.89 11.22 -5.08
CA ASP A 87 -11.29 10.90 -4.83
C ASP A 87 -11.70 11.46 -3.46
N SER A 88 -12.10 12.73 -3.42
CA SER A 88 -12.50 13.44 -2.20
C SER A 88 -14.01 13.68 -2.09
N HIS A 89 -14.81 13.24 -3.07
CA HIS A 89 -16.27 13.40 -3.05
C HIS A 89 -16.98 12.36 -2.16
N PHE A 90 -16.80 12.50 -0.85
CA PHE A 90 -17.33 11.57 0.15
C PHE A 90 -18.86 11.47 0.21
N LYS A 91 -19.59 12.41 -0.42
CA LYS A 91 -21.05 12.36 -0.52
C LYS A 91 -21.55 11.28 -1.51
N ALA A 92 -20.73 10.86 -2.48
CA ALA A 92 -21.06 9.74 -3.37
C ALA A 92 -20.72 8.40 -2.72
N VAL A 93 -21.50 8.03 -1.70
CA VAL A 93 -21.21 6.88 -0.83
C VAL A 93 -21.05 5.56 -1.59
N ASP A 94 -21.70 5.38 -2.74
CA ASP A 94 -21.60 4.13 -3.52
C ASP A 94 -20.37 4.06 -4.44
N SER A 95 -19.64 5.16 -4.67
CA SER A 95 -18.45 5.19 -5.54
C SER A 95 -17.19 5.79 -4.90
N PHE A 96 -17.32 6.34 -3.68
CA PHE A 96 -16.20 6.93 -2.93
C PHE A 96 -15.23 5.89 -2.38
N THR A 97 -13.95 6.07 -2.65
CA THR A 97 -12.83 5.18 -2.32
C THR A 97 -11.77 5.79 -1.40
N ALA A 98 -11.74 7.13 -1.27
CA ALA A 98 -10.65 7.83 -0.56
C ALA A 98 -9.25 7.44 -1.08
N LEU A 99 -9.14 7.15 -2.38
CA LEU A 99 -7.87 6.92 -3.06
C LEU A 99 -7.35 8.21 -3.68
N GLY A 100 -6.03 8.37 -3.67
CA GLY A 100 -5.32 9.43 -4.36
C GLY A 100 -4.22 8.86 -5.25
N SER A 101 -3.95 9.49 -6.39
CA SER A 101 -2.79 9.17 -7.24
C SER A 101 -2.17 10.46 -7.76
N MET A 102 -0.85 10.59 -7.65
CA MET A 102 -0.08 11.68 -8.25
C MET A 102 1.00 11.11 -9.15
N TYR A 103 1.11 11.64 -10.36
CA TYR A 103 2.10 11.24 -11.35
C TYR A 103 2.91 12.46 -11.76
N PHE A 104 4.23 12.39 -11.58
CA PHE A 104 5.16 13.46 -11.92
C PHE A 104 6.06 13.03 -13.07
N ILE A 105 6.16 13.88 -14.08
CA ILE A 105 6.90 13.60 -15.31
C ILE A 105 8.00 14.63 -15.47
N HIS A 106 9.24 14.18 -15.41
CA HIS A 106 10.40 15.06 -15.47
C HIS A 106 10.51 15.71 -16.87
N LYS A 107 10.95 16.97 -16.94
CA LYS A 107 11.09 17.74 -18.19
C LYS A 107 11.95 17.04 -19.25
N SER A 108 12.86 16.16 -18.83
CA SER A 108 13.68 15.37 -19.76
C SER A 108 12.92 14.21 -20.42
N LEU A 109 11.82 13.71 -19.85
CA LEU A 109 11.02 12.59 -20.37
C LEU A 109 10.08 13.06 -21.48
N LYS A 110 10.53 12.98 -22.74
CA LYS A 110 9.78 13.53 -23.89
C LYS A 110 8.69 12.58 -24.42
N ASN A 111 9.01 11.31 -24.62
CA ASN A 111 8.07 10.34 -25.15
C ASN A 111 7.25 9.72 -24.00
N ILE A 112 6.12 10.35 -23.68
CA ILE A 112 5.16 9.84 -22.71
C ILE A 112 3.74 10.21 -23.10
N GLN A 113 2.83 9.25 -22.98
CA GLN A 113 1.42 9.42 -23.22
C GLN A 113 0.61 8.73 -22.12
N GLN A 114 -0.60 9.24 -21.87
CA GLN A 114 -1.56 8.63 -20.96
C GLN A 114 -2.78 8.18 -21.77
N TYR A 115 -3.31 7.02 -21.42
CA TYR A 115 -4.47 6.45 -22.10
C TYR A 115 -5.75 7.18 -21.69
N ASP A 116 -6.60 7.46 -22.67
CA ASP A 116 -7.98 7.88 -22.47
C ASP A 116 -8.89 6.67 -22.67
N PHE A 117 -9.48 6.19 -21.58
CA PHE A 117 -10.33 5.01 -21.54
C PHE A 117 -11.70 5.20 -22.21
N ASN A 118 -12.11 6.44 -22.49
CA ASN A 118 -13.37 6.72 -23.17
C ASN A 118 -13.22 6.65 -24.69
N VAL A 119 -12.13 7.20 -25.24
CA VAL A 119 -11.87 7.15 -26.70
C VAL A 119 -10.89 6.05 -27.12
N ASN A 120 -10.31 5.32 -26.16
CA ASN A 120 -9.42 4.18 -26.36
C ASN A 120 -8.08 4.53 -27.04
N GLU A 121 -7.54 5.72 -26.77
CA GLU A 121 -6.33 6.24 -27.41
C GLU A 121 -5.32 6.77 -26.39
N PHE A 122 -4.02 6.65 -26.70
CA PHE A 122 -2.96 7.31 -25.96
C PHE A 122 -2.85 8.78 -26.38
N LYS A 123 -2.93 9.69 -25.40
CA LYS A 123 -2.83 11.14 -25.59
C LYS A 123 -1.55 11.67 -24.95
N ALA A 124 -0.94 12.66 -25.59
CA ALA A 124 0.21 13.35 -25.03
C ALA A 124 -0.17 14.02 -23.70
N VAL A 125 0.72 13.94 -22.71
CA VAL A 125 0.52 14.59 -21.42
C VAL A 125 1.13 15.99 -21.46
N SER A 126 0.34 16.99 -21.10
CA SER A 126 0.76 18.40 -21.08
C SER A 126 0.30 19.08 -19.80
N GLY A 127 1.15 19.97 -19.26
CA GLY A 127 0.83 20.80 -18.11
C GLY A 127 0.44 20.02 -16.86
N HIS A 128 -0.36 20.66 -16.01
CA HIS A 128 -0.85 20.12 -14.76
C HIS A 128 -2.33 19.76 -14.89
N ASN A 129 -2.64 18.47 -14.80
CA ASN A 129 -4.00 17.93 -14.87
C ASN A 129 -4.43 17.50 -13.48
N LYS A 130 -5.24 18.34 -12.82
CA LYS A 130 -5.65 18.14 -11.43
C LYS A 130 -7.15 17.88 -11.32
N TYR A 131 -7.49 16.72 -10.79
CA TYR A 131 -8.86 16.29 -10.54
C TYR A 131 -9.01 15.95 -9.06
N VAL A 132 -9.67 16.84 -8.32
CA VAL A 132 -9.97 16.69 -6.89
C VAL A 132 -11.48 16.78 -6.71
N GLY A 133 -12.06 15.87 -5.95
CA GLY A 133 -13.51 15.81 -5.73
C GLY A 133 -14.11 14.56 -6.38
N SER A 134 -15.09 14.75 -7.24
CA SER A 134 -15.69 13.64 -7.99
C SER A 134 -14.80 13.32 -9.19
N LEU A 135 -14.44 12.05 -9.32
CA LEU A 135 -13.68 11.54 -10.48
C LEU A 135 -14.60 10.95 -11.57
N GLU A 136 -15.91 11.17 -11.46
CA GLU A 136 -16.86 10.77 -12.50
C GLU A 136 -16.60 11.55 -13.80
N GLY A 137 -16.55 10.85 -14.93
CA GLY A 137 -16.27 11.44 -16.25
C GLY A 137 -14.79 11.74 -16.52
N VAL A 138 -13.88 11.52 -15.57
CA VAL A 138 -12.43 11.63 -15.81
C VAL A 138 -11.98 10.43 -16.64
N THR A 139 -11.63 10.67 -17.91
CA THR A 139 -11.39 9.59 -18.89
C THR A 139 -9.97 9.02 -18.85
N SER A 140 -9.03 9.70 -18.17
CA SER A 140 -7.62 9.29 -18.10
C SER A 140 -7.31 8.28 -16.99
N MET A 141 -8.35 7.78 -16.31
CA MET A 141 -8.29 6.80 -15.23
C MET A 141 -9.56 5.95 -15.21
N GLU A 142 -9.50 4.75 -14.62
CA GLU A 142 -10.66 3.95 -14.22
C GLU A 142 -10.65 3.77 -12.69
N LYS A 143 -11.79 3.82 -12.02
CA LYS A 143 -11.89 3.53 -10.59
C LYS A 143 -13.09 2.67 -10.30
N GLU A 144 -12.98 1.82 -9.29
CA GLU A 144 -14.10 1.04 -8.80
C GLU A 144 -14.00 0.87 -7.28
N LYS A 145 -15.11 1.11 -6.60
CA LYS A 145 -15.30 0.72 -5.21
C LYS A 145 -15.76 -0.74 -5.16
N PHE A 146 -15.20 -1.53 -4.25
CA PHE A 146 -15.57 -2.95 -4.18
C PHE A 146 -17.06 -3.14 -3.85
N PRO A 147 -17.75 -4.07 -4.53
CA PRO A 147 -19.13 -4.43 -4.23
C PRO A 147 -19.34 -4.89 -2.78
N LYS A 148 -20.49 -4.55 -2.19
CA LYS A 148 -20.83 -4.90 -0.78
C LYS A 148 -20.79 -6.41 -0.49
N ASN A 149 -21.06 -7.25 -1.50
CA ASN A 149 -21.02 -8.72 -1.36
C ASN A 149 -19.60 -9.33 -1.31
N PHE A 150 -18.55 -8.51 -1.45
CA PHE A 150 -17.18 -8.96 -1.21
C PHE A 150 -16.89 -9.06 0.29
N TRP A 151 -17.65 -8.32 1.10
CA TRP A 151 -17.55 -8.35 2.56
C TRP A 151 -18.92 -8.16 3.21
N PRO A 152 -19.74 -9.23 3.30
CA PRO A 152 -21.11 -9.14 3.81
C PRO A 152 -21.23 -8.56 5.23
N ASP A 153 -20.23 -8.82 6.08
CA ASP A 153 -20.22 -8.38 7.48
C ASP A 153 -19.89 -6.89 7.67
N PHE A 154 -19.51 -6.18 6.59
CA PHE A 154 -19.01 -4.80 6.66
C PHE A 154 -19.78 -3.94 5.67
N LYS A 155 -20.85 -3.31 6.19
CA LYS A 155 -21.85 -2.60 5.39
C LYS A 155 -21.31 -1.32 4.72
N TRP A 156 -20.23 -0.74 5.26
CA TRP A 156 -19.70 0.54 4.82
C TRP A 156 -18.19 0.47 4.67
N SER A 157 -17.70 0.49 3.45
CA SER A 157 -16.27 0.42 3.12
C SER A 157 -15.90 1.55 2.17
N ARG A 158 -14.62 1.94 2.15
CA ARG A 158 -14.01 2.80 1.12
C ARG A 158 -13.02 2.02 0.25
N LYS A 159 -12.94 0.69 0.42
CA LYS A 159 -11.97 -0.16 -0.27
C LYS A 159 -12.32 -0.27 -1.76
N GLY A 160 -11.30 -0.30 -2.61
CA GLY A 160 -11.46 -0.27 -4.06
C GLY A 160 -10.11 -0.21 -4.78
N TYR A 161 -10.14 0.16 -6.05
CA TYR A 161 -8.94 0.42 -6.83
C TYR A 161 -9.12 1.59 -7.80
N MET A 162 -7.99 2.15 -8.25
CA MET A 162 -7.89 3.15 -9.31
C MET A 162 -6.77 2.73 -10.28
N ARG A 163 -7.01 2.78 -11.58
CA ARG A 163 -6.08 2.42 -12.64
C ARG A 163 -5.78 3.63 -13.51
N THR A 164 -4.52 3.80 -13.85
CA THR A 164 -4.08 4.61 -15.00
C THR A 164 -3.26 3.75 -15.96
N ARG A 165 -3.19 4.17 -17.22
CA ARG A 165 -2.46 3.46 -18.27
C ARG A 165 -1.54 4.42 -19.00
N TRP A 166 -0.29 4.00 -19.17
CA TRP A 166 0.80 4.85 -19.64
C TRP A 166 1.54 4.20 -20.79
N LEU A 167 2.06 5.03 -21.69
CA LEU A 167 3.05 4.66 -22.69
C LEU A 167 4.29 5.51 -22.45
N ILE A 168 5.37 4.91 -21.94
CA ILE A 168 6.61 5.61 -21.59
C ILE A 168 7.71 5.08 -22.51
N HIS A 169 8.27 5.93 -23.39
CA HIS A 169 9.19 5.50 -24.45
C HIS A 169 8.74 4.21 -25.18
N ASN A 170 7.49 4.21 -25.63
CA ASN A 170 6.82 3.10 -26.31
C ASN A 170 6.63 1.82 -25.46
N GLN A 171 7.00 1.84 -24.18
CA GLN A 171 6.68 0.77 -23.23
C GLN A 171 5.31 1.06 -22.60
N GLY A 172 4.32 0.21 -22.90
CA GLY A 172 2.99 0.30 -22.30
C GLY A 172 2.94 -0.37 -20.93
N LEU A 173 2.28 0.26 -19.96
CA LEU A 173 2.00 -0.34 -18.65
C LEU A 173 0.75 0.24 -17.99
N ASP A 174 0.16 -0.54 -17.08
CA ASP A 174 -0.87 -0.10 -16.15
C ASP A 174 -0.30 0.14 -14.74
N LEU A 175 -0.74 1.20 -14.08
CA LEU A 175 -0.45 1.50 -12.68
C LEU A 175 -1.76 1.48 -11.91
N VAL A 176 -1.85 0.63 -10.89
CA VAL A 176 -3.10 0.36 -10.17
C VAL A 176 -2.93 0.61 -8.68
N ASN A 177 -3.61 1.64 -8.18
CA ASN A 177 -3.73 1.93 -6.75
C ASN A 177 -4.78 0.99 -6.16
N VAL A 178 -4.39 0.17 -5.18
CA VAL A 178 -5.26 -0.83 -4.57
C VAL A 178 -5.41 -0.56 -3.07
N HIS A 179 -6.63 -0.70 -2.57
CA HIS A 179 -6.86 -0.66 -1.13
C HIS A 179 -7.84 -1.77 -0.73
N LEU A 180 -7.32 -2.83 -0.13
CA LEU A 180 -8.11 -4.02 0.21
C LEU A 180 -8.66 -3.96 1.65
N PHE A 181 -9.47 -4.95 1.99
CA PHE A 181 -10.14 -5.05 3.28
C PHE A 181 -9.19 -5.43 4.42
N HIS A 182 -9.36 -4.75 5.56
CA HIS A 182 -8.60 -4.98 6.79
C HIS A 182 -9.26 -6.02 7.69
N ASP A 183 -8.49 -6.58 8.62
CA ASP A 183 -9.04 -7.51 9.62
C ASP A 183 -9.86 -6.76 10.68
N ALA A 184 -11.13 -7.13 10.80
CA ALA A 184 -12.03 -6.55 11.80
C ALA A 184 -11.74 -7.07 13.23
N SER A 185 -11.19 -8.27 13.38
CA SER A 185 -10.90 -8.90 14.69
C SER A 185 -9.61 -9.73 14.67
N ASN A 186 -8.66 -9.46 15.58
CA ASN A 186 -7.49 -10.33 15.73
C ASN A 186 -7.87 -11.75 16.17
N LEU A 187 -8.95 -11.90 16.95
CA LEU A 187 -9.45 -13.21 17.38
C LEU A 187 -9.93 -14.05 16.20
N ILE A 188 -10.69 -13.43 15.27
CA ILE A 188 -11.14 -14.12 14.05
C ILE A 188 -9.94 -14.46 13.15
N ALA A 189 -8.95 -13.56 13.06
CA ALA A 189 -7.72 -13.83 12.31
C ALA A 189 -6.94 -15.03 12.89
N CYS A 190 -7.06 -15.30 14.19
CA CYS A 190 -6.44 -16.45 14.86
C CYS A 190 -7.26 -17.75 14.78
N ASN A 191 -8.46 -17.75 14.21
CA ASN A 191 -9.32 -18.95 14.25
C ASN A 191 -8.95 -20.00 13.19
N SER A 192 -8.36 -19.59 12.07
CA SER A 192 -7.99 -20.49 10.96
C SER A 192 -6.78 -19.98 10.20
N SER A 193 -6.09 -20.90 9.51
CA SER A 193 -4.93 -20.64 8.65
C SER A 193 -5.21 -21.22 7.25
N PRO A 194 -5.47 -20.40 6.21
CA PRO A 194 -5.60 -18.94 6.24
C PRO A 194 -6.90 -18.49 6.95
N SER A 195 -6.95 -17.22 7.33
CA SER A 195 -8.14 -16.61 7.94
C SER A 195 -9.22 -16.30 6.88
N VAL A 196 -10.46 -16.13 7.33
CA VAL A 196 -11.56 -15.66 6.46
C VAL A 196 -11.25 -14.31 5.81
N TYR A 197 -10.49 -13.45 6.49
CA TYR A 197 -10.09 -12.14 5.97
C TYR A 197 -9.10 -12.26 4.81
N SER A 198 -8.17 -13.21 4.89
CA SER A 198 -7.28 -13.52 3.77
C SER A 198 -8.05 -14.05 2.57
N ALA A 199 -9.07 -14.89 2.77
CA ALA A 199 -9.94 -15.35 1.68
C ALA A 199 -10.69 -14.19 1.00
N ASN A 200 -11.16 -13.22 1.77
CA ASN A 200 -11.83 -12.03 1.23
C ASN A 200 -10.86 -11.14 0.43
N ARG A 201 -9.65 -10.89 0.95
CA ARG A 201 -8.59 -10.18 0.20
C ARG A 201 -8.21 -10.91 -1.07
N LYS A 202 -8.09 -12.24 -1.01
CA LYS A 202 -7.82 -13.08 -2.18
C LYS A 202 -8.88 -12.88 -3.27
N LYS A 203 -10.16 -12.93 -2.90
CA LYS A 203 -11.29 -12.69 -3.82
C LYS A 203 -11.24 -11.28 -4.42
N ALA A 204 -10.99 -10.27 -3.58
CA ALA A 204 -10.94 -8.87 -4.01
C ALA A 204 -9.79 -8.59 -4.98
N LEU A 205 -8.57 -9.04 -4.67
CA LEU A 205 -7.41 -8.84 -5.54
C LEU A 205 -7.53 -9.62 -6.85
N ARG A 206 -8.05 -10.85 -6.81
CA ARG A 206 -8.31 -11.62 -8.04
C ARG A 206 -9.31 -10.90 -8.94
N TYR A 207 -10.33 -10.28 -8.36
CA TYR A 207 -11.28 -9.44 -9.11
C TYR A 207 -10.59 -8.24 -9.77
N VAL A 208 -9.71 -7.53 -9.07
CA VAL A 208 -8.93 -6.42 -9.67
C VAL A 208 -8.08 -6.92 -10.84
N ILE A 209 -7.32 -8.00 -10.64
CA ILE A 209 -6.45 -8.58 -11.69
C ILE A 209 -7.28 -8.99 -12.91
N ASN A 210 -8.41 -9.66 -12.70
CA ASN A 210 -9.30 -10.03 -13.78
C ASN A 210 -9.85 -8.80 -14.49
N ARG A 211 -10.30 -7.76 -13.78
CA ARG A 211 -10.82 -6.53 -14.41
C ARG A 211 -9.81 -5.82 -15.29
N ILE A 212 -8.56 -5.69 -14.84
CA ILE A 212 -7.52 -5.01 -15.63
C ILE A 212 -7.00 -5.87 -16.78
N SER A 213 -7.15 -7.20 -16.70
CA SER A 213 -6.71 -8.16 -17.73
C SER A 213 -7.80 -8.50 -18.76
N GLU A 214 -9.07 -8.57 -18.34
CA GLU A 214 -10.25 -8.85 -19.16
C GLU A 214 -10.82 -7.59 -19.83
N SER A 215 -10.28 -6.40 -19.51
CA SER A 215 -10.70 -5.16 -20.14
C SER A 215 -10.62 -5.29 -21.67
N SER A 216 -11.50 -4.61 -22.41
CA SER A 216 -11.61 -4.61 -23.87
C SER A 216 -10.33 -4.19 -24.64
N TYR A 217 -9.24 -3.97 -23.92
CA TYR A 217 -8.01 -3.37 -24.36
C TYR A 217 -6.91 -4.42 -24.52
N SER A 218 -5.86 -4.08 -25.26
CA SER A 218 -4.66 -4.91 -25.28
C SER A 218 -4.14 -5.12 -23.84
N PRO A 219 -3.81 -6.35 -23.45
CA PRO A 219 -3.15 -6.60 -22.19
C PRO A 219 -1.79 -5.89 -22.19
N LEU A 220 -1.46 -5.26 -21.07
CA LEU A 220 -0.17 -4.60 -20.84
C LEU A 220 0.44 -5.14 -19.54
N PRO A 221 1.77 -5.05 -19.38
CA PRO A 221 2.41 -5.10 -18.08
C PRO A 221 1.68 -4.24 -17.05
N PHE A 222 1.56 -4.69 -15.81
CA PHE A 222 0.91 -3.90 -14.76
C PHE A 222 1.65 -3.95 -13.44
N PHE A 223 1.60 -2.85 -12.70
CA PHE A 223 2.02 -2.74 -11.30
C PHE A 223 0.78 -2.49 -10.44
N LEU A 224 0.62 -3.30 -9.39
CA LEU A 224 -0.40 -3.14 -8.36
C LEU A 224 0.31 -2.68 -7.10
N PHE A 225 0.02 -1.47 -6.63
CA PHE A 225 0.63 -0.97 -5.41
C PHE A 225 -0.34 -0.18 -4.57
N GLY A 226 -0.24 -0.37 -3.27
CA GLY A 226 -1.30 0.04 -2.37
C GLY A 226 -1.20 -0.56 -0.98
N ASP A 227 -2.23 -0.29 -0.17
CA ASP A 227 -2.49 -0.99 1.08
C ASP A 227 -3.32 -2.26 0.79
N PHE A 228 -2.62 -3.37 0.60
CA PHE A 228 -3.22 -4.68 0.41
C PHE A 228 -3.82 -5.24 1.70
N ASN A 229 -3.51 -4.65 2.86
CA ASN A 229 -3.89 -5.17 4.16
C ASN A 229 -3.50 -6.66 4.34
N PHE A 230 -2.52 -7.16 3.59
CA PHE A 230 -2.01 -8.53 3.77
C PHE A 230 -1.46 -8.68 5.18
N ARG A 231 -1.79 -9.81 5.79
CA ARG A 231 -1.40 -10.13 7.17
C ARG A 231 -0.55 -11.38 7.16
N LEU A 232 0.31 -11.47 8.17
CA LEU A 232 0.91 -12.76 8.51
C LEU A 232 -0.22 -13.76 8.82
N ASP A 233 0.04 -15.03 8.56
CA ASP A 233 -0.80 -16.14 9.01
C ASP A 233 -0.82 -16.17 10.55
N THR A 234 -1.76 -15.40 11.12
CA THR A 234 -1.79 -15.05 12.53
C THR A 234 -1.91 -16.28 13.41
N LEU A 235 -2.71 -17.28 13.02
CA LEU A 235 -2.82 -18.53 13.78
C LEU A 235 -1.47 -19.25 13.85
N SER A 236 -0.83 -19.49 12.70
CA SER A 236 0.45 -20.19 12.64
C SER A 236 1.56 -19.42 13.37
N LEU A 237 1.56 -18.09 13.27
CA LEU A 237 2.49 -17.24 13.98
C LEU A 237 2.27 -17.31 15.49
N VAL A 238 1.03 -17.11 15.97
CA VAL A 238 0.69 -17.14 17.40
C VAL A 238 1.04 -18.48 18.03
N GLN A 239 0.84 -19.59 17.32
CA GLN A 239 1.27 -20.91 17.78
C GLN A 239 2.78 -21.02 17.96
N ASN A 240 3.58 -20.40 17.08
CA ASN A 240 5.03 -20.35 17.23
C ASN A 240 5.45 -19.43 18.39
N LEU A 241 4.87 -18.23 18.47
CA LEU A 241 5.19 -17.26 19.54
C LEU A 241 4.84 -17.76 20.95
N SER A 242 3.94 -18.74 21.06
CA SER A 242 3.41 -19.24 22.33
C SER A 242 3.77 -20.70 22.64
N MET A 243 4.76 -21.30 21.96
CA MET A 243 5.13 -22.72 22.16
C MET A 243 5.39 -23.12 23.63
N SER A 244 6.02 -22.23 24.40
CA SER A 244 6.36 -22.47 25.82
C SER A 244 5.38 -21.85 26.81
N ALA A 245 4.23 -21.35 26.33
CA ALA A 245 3.26 -20.60 27.13
C ALA A 245 2.06 -21.46 27.56
N GLU A 246 1.39 -21.06 28.63
CA GLU A 246 0.04 -21.51 28.97
C GLU A 246 -1.00 -20.60 28.36
N ILE A 247 -2.09 -21.18 27.85
CA ILE A 247 -3.15 -20.45 27.18
C ILE A 247 -4.38 -20.33 28.08
N GLN A 248 -4.88 -19.11 28.21
CA GLN A 248 -6.16 -18.81 28.83
C GLN A 248 -7.09 -18.17 27.80
N LYS A 249 -8.29 -18.76 27.62
CA LYS A 249 -9.34 -18.19 26.76
C LYS A 249 -10.49 -17.73 27.63
N VAL A 250 -10.72 -16.43 27.67
CA VAL A 250 -11.86 -15.82 28.34
C VAL A 250 -13.02 -15.73 27.35
N LYS A 251 -14.19 -16.18 27.77
CA LYS A 251 -15.41 -16.19 26.94
C LYS A 251 -16.46 -15.27 27.53
N LYS A 252 -17.31 -14.71 26.67
CA LYS A 252 -18.48 -13.94 27.12
C LYS A 252 -19.50 -14.88 27.75
N ASP A 253 -19.99 -14.50 28.92
CA ASP A 253 -21.03 -15.24 29.66
C ASP A 253 -22.31 -15.45 28.85
N SER A 254 -22.63 -14.51 27.96
CA SER A 254 -23.89 -14.48 27.20
C SER A 254 -23.87 -15.26 25.87
N SER A 255 -22.70 -15.42 25.22
CA SER A 255 -22.61 -16.00 23.87
C SER A 255 -21.62 -17.17 23.74
N ASN A 256 -20.85 -17.49 24.80
CA ASN A 256 -19.76 -18.48 24.76
C ASN A 256 -18.69 -18.17 23.68
N GLU A 257 -18.71 -16.97 23.11
CA GLU A 257 -17.71 -16.47 22.17
C GLU A 257 -16.45 -16.07 22.93
N VAL A 258 -15.29 -16.34 22.35
CA VAL A 258 -14.00 -15.91 22.93
C VAL A 258 -13.92 -14.39 22.85
N GLU A 259 -13.71 -13.75 23.99
CA GLU A 259 -13.51 -12.30 24.10
C GLU A 259 -12.03 -11.94 24.13
N LYS A 260 -11.22 -12.83 24.72
CA LYS A 260 -9.81 -12.57 24.97
C LYS A 260 -9.01 -13.88 25.03
N ILE A 261 -7.79 -13.83 24.50
CA ILE A 261 -6.80 -14.91 24.59
C ILE A 261 -5.55 -14.34 25.26
N ILE A 262 -5.10 -14.98 26.33
CA ILE A 262 -3.85 -14.65 27.03
C ILE A 262 -2.91 -15.85 26.92
N TYR A 263 -1.64 -15.58 26.63
CA TYR A 263 -0.56 -16.54 26.78
C TYR A 263 0.40 -16.05 27.86
N GLU A 264 0.69 -16.91 28.84
CA GLU A 264 1.56 -16.61 29.99
C GLU A 264 2.75 -17.59 30.04
N GLU A 265 3.92 -17.13 30.51
CA GLU A 265 5.08 -18.00 30.73
C GLU A 265 4.76 -19.06 31.80
N LYS A 266 5.19 -20.31 31.56
CA LYS A 266 5.01 -21.44 32.49
C LYS A 266 5.83 -21.33 33.76
N ASP A 267 7.08 -20.87 33.62
CA ASP A 267 8.12 -21.06 34.64
C ASP A 267 8.55 -19.75 35.34
N ASN A 268 7.99 -18.60 34.94
CA ASN A 268 8.52 -17.28 35.31
C ASN A 268 7.38 -16.28 35.60
N ASP A 269 7.08 -16.05 36.89
CA ASP A 269 6.10 -15.09 37.46
C ASP A 269 4.73 -14.98 36.74
N HIS A 270 4.33 -15.97 35.95
CA HIS A 270 3.19 -15.92 35.03
C HIS A 270 3.14 -14.65 34.17
N LYS A 271 4.30 -14.23 33.65
CA LYS A 271 4.37 -13.02 32.83
C LYS A 271 3.55 -13.18 31.53
N VAL A 272 2.69 -12.20 31.24
CA VAL A 272 1.89 -12.17 30.01
C VAL A 272 2.79 -11.95 28.79
N LEU A 273 2.89 -12.96 27.93
CA LEU A 273 3.64 -12.93 26.67
C LEU A 273 2.84 -12.31 25.54
N LEU A 274 1.59 -12.73 25.40
CA LEU A 274 0.73 -12.34 24.29
C LEU A 274 -0.71 -12.17 24.76
N HIS A 275 -1.29 -11.02 24.46
CA HIS A 275 -2.66 -10.68 24.77
C HIS A 275 -3.40 -10.28 23.50
N ILE A 276 -4.43 -11.06 23.15
CA ILE A 276 -5.24 -10.88 21.94
C ILE A 276 -6.69 -10.60 22.32
N GLU A 277 -7.24 -9.51 21.79
CA GLU A 277 -8.66 -9.18 21.78
C GLU A 277 -9.07 -8.75 20.37
N THR A 278 -10.34 -8.40 20.16
CA THR A 278 -10.83 -7.96 18.83
C THR A 278 -9.97 -6.85 18.22
N LYS A 279 -9.56 -5.84 19.01
CA LYS A 279 -8.73 -4.71 18.53
C LYS A 279 -7.36 -4.60 19.23
N LEU A 280 -6.96 -5.66 19.95
CA LEU A 280 -5.70 -5.71 20.67
C LEU A 280 -4.88 -6.93 20.22
N PHE A 281 -3.61 -6.70 19.94
CA PHE A 281 -2.56 -7.68 19.74
C PHE A 281 -1.31 -7.14 20.44
N ALA A 282 -1.17 -7.45 21.72
CA ALA A 282 -0.05 -6.99 22.53
C ALA A 282 0.91 -8.17 22.76
N TYR A 283 2.05 -8.13 22.09
CA TYR A 283 3.12 -9.09 22.26
C TYR A 283 4.31 -8.46 22.99
N LEU A 284 4.77 -9.12 24.06
CA LEU A 284 5.81 -8.61 24.94
C LEU A 284 7.13 -8.32 24.18
N HIS A 285 7.53 -9.21 23.26
CA HIS A 285 8.77 -9.07 22.51
C HIS A 285 8.55 -8.51 21.10
N GLN A 286 7.72 -7.47 20.96
CA GLN A 286 7.38 -6.87 19.66
C GLN A 286 8.59 -6.41 18.81
N ALA A 287 9.77 -6.23 19.41
CA ALA A 287 11.00 -5.92 18.69
C ALA A 287 11.38 -7.01 17.68
N MET A 288 11.02 -8.28 17.94
CA MET A 288 11.29 -9.41 17.05
C MET A 288 10.76 -9.20 15.62
N PHE A 289 9.67 -8.43 15.48
CA PHE A 289 9.09 -8.15 14.17
C PHE A 289 10.00 -7.29 13.29
N ARG A 290 10.96 -6.57 13.89
CA ARG A 290 11.96 -5.75 13.19
C ARG A 290 13.33 -6.39 13.14
N GLU A 291 13.60 -7.41 13.95
CA GLU A 291 14.88 -8.12 13.95
C GLU A 291 15.13 -8.71 12.56
N ASN A 292 16.31 -8.42 12.00
CA ASN A 292 16.68 -8.81 10.64
C ASN A 292 15.59 -8.49 9.60
N ASN A 293 14.95 -7.31 9.73
CA ASN A 293 13.86 -6.83 8.89
C ASN A 293 12.69 -7.82 8.79
N GLY A 294 12.46 -8.62 9.84
CA GLY A 294 11.38 -9.60 9.88
C GLY A 294 11.60 -10.80 8.96
N LYS A 295 12.81 -11.05 8.44
CA LYS A 295 13.08 -12.12 7.47
C LYS A 295 12.56 -13.50 7.91
N GLU A 296 12.65 -13.82 9.20
CA GLU A 296 12.14 -15.09 9.75
C GLU A 296 10.61 -15.20 9.75
N LEU A 297 9.91 -14.06 9.66
CA LEU A 297 8.45 -13.96 9.63
C LEU A 297 7.88 -14.06 8.23
N LEU A 298 8.67 -13.88 7.17
CA LEU A 298 8.22 -13.98 5.78
C LEU A 298 7.58 -15.34 5.47
N LYS A 299 7.95 -16.42 6.17
CA LYS A 299 7.29 -17.74 6.06
C LYS A 299 5.81 -17.73 6.48
N TYR A 300 5.38 -16.72 7.23
CA TYR A 300 3.98 -16.48 7.60
C TYR A 300 3.29 -15.48 6.65
N ASP A 301 4.01 -14.74 5.82
CA ASP A 301 3.45 -13.88 4.78
C ASP A 301 3.07 -14.73 3.54
N LYS A 302 1.87 -15.30 3.58
CA LYS A 302 1.45 -16.33 2.61
C LYS A 302 0.46 -15.81 1.56
N GLU A 303 -0.07 -14.60 1.70
CA GLU A 303 -1.21 -14.15 0.89
C GLU A 303 -0.86 -13.96 -0.59
N THR A 304 0.36 -13.53 -0.90
CA THR A 304 0.87 -13.38 -2.27
C THR A 304 0.96 -14.71 -3.02
N SER A 305 1.16 -15.83 -2.32
CA SER A 305 1.30 -17.17 -2.93
C SER A 305 0.08 -17.59 -3.75
N ALA A 306 -1.11 -17.06 -3.43
CA ALA A 306 -2.35 -17.33 -4.15
C ALA A 306 -2.42 -16.72 -5.56
N PHE A 307 -1.38 -15.98 -5.96
CA PHE A 307 -1.30 -15.21 -7.20
C PHE A 307 -0.02 -15.43 -8.00
N HIS A 308 0.81 -16.43 -7.64
CA HIS A 308 2.06 -16.73 -8.33
C HIS A 308 1.87 -16.99 -9.85
N ASP A 309 0.66 -17.33 -10.26
CA ASP A 309 0.27 -17.56 -11.65
C ASP A 309 0.30 -16.28 -12.48
N VAL A 310 0.16 -15.10 -11.86
CA VAL A 310 -0.06 -13.83 -12.55
C VAL A 310 0.85 -12.70 -12.08
N ILE A 311 1.23 -12.68 -10.80
CA ILE A 311 2.04 -11.61 -10.22
C ILE A 311 3.27 -12.15 -9.49
N THR A 312 4.25 -11.27 -9.34
CA THR A 312 5.51 -11.45 -8.64
C THR A 312 5.82 -10.19 -7.83
N GLU A 313 6.82 -10.27 -6.96
CA GLU A 313 7.28 -9.17 -6.12
C GLU A 313 8.82 -9.22 -6.03
N GLU A 314 9.48 -8.08 -5.81
CA GLU A 314 10.89 -8.08 -5.42
C GLU A 314 11.06 -8.63 -3.99
N GLU A 315 12.25 -9.10 -3.66
CA GLU A 315 12.54 -9.58 -2.31
C GLU A 315 12.39 -8.44 -1.29
N ILE A 316 11.69 -8.72 -0.19
CA ILE A 316 11.45 -7.75 0.88
C ILE A 316 12.65 -7.74 1.81
N HIS A 317 13.27 -6.57 1.91
CA HIS A 317 14.40 -6.32 2.80
C HIS A 317 14.11 -5.28 3.88
N PHE A 318 12.84 -4.95 4.12
CA PHE A 318 12.38 -3.99 5.11
C PHE A 318 11.42 -4.65 6.11
N PRO A 319 11.32 -4.16 7.37
CA PRO A 319 10.42 -4.72 8.36
C PRO A 319 8.94 -4.48 8.01
N PRO A 320 8.00 -5.16 8.67
CA PRO A 320 6.57 -4.93 8.51
C PRO A 320 6.20 -3.45 8.51
N SER A 321 5.41 -3.00 7.53
CA SER A 321 5.08 -1.58 7.29
C SER A 321 4.01 -1.02 8.24
N TYR A 322 3.32 -1.89 9.00
CA TYR A 322 2.17 -1.55 9.86
C TYR A 322 2.13 -2.49 11.08
N PRO A 323 1.61 -2.08 12.27
CA PRO A 323 1.11 -0.75 12.65
C PRO A 323 2.10 0.05 13.50
N TYR A 324 2.86 0.97 12.92
CA TYR A 324 3.81 1.79 13.69
C TYR A 324 3.11 2.74 14.67
N SER A 325 3.83 3.15 15.71
CA SER A 325 3.36 4.18 16.64
C SER A 325 3.27 5.54 15.94
N GLU A 326 2.17 6.24 16.20
CA GLU A 326 1.99 7.65 15.81
C GLU A 326 2.68 8.62 16.80
N ASP A 327 3.33 8.11 17.87
CA ASP A 327 4.14 8.87 18.82
C ASP A 327 5.52 9.16 18.22
N TYR A 328 5.81 10.44 17.92
CA TYR A 328 7.08 10.89 17.32
C TYR A 328 8.32 10.52 18.15
N THR A 329 8.16 10.27 19.45
CA THR A 329 9.27 9.82 20.32
C THR A 329 9.60 8.34 20.14
N LYS A 330 8.76 7.57 19.43
CA LYS A 330 8.86 6.12 19.26
C LYS A 330 8.65 5.69 17.80
N PRO A 331 9.38 6.27 16.83
CA PRO A 331 9.11 6.13 15.39
C PRO A 331 9.32 4.71 14.83
N THR A 332 9.91 3.81 15.63
CA THR A 332 10.18 2.42 15.27
C THR A 332 9.33 1.42 16.06
N GLN A 333 8.55 1.84 17.06
CA GLN A 333 7.72 0.92 17.84
C GLN A 333 6.42 0.58 17.10
N TYR A 334 5.89 -0.62 17.33
CA TYR A 334 4.56 -0.99 16.84
C TYR A 334 3.51 -0.70 17.91
N MET A 335 2.33 -0.25 17.47
CA MET A 335 1.13 -0.22 18.28
C MET A 335 0.61 -1.63 18.52
N ASN A 336 -0.13 -1.80 19.62
CA ASN A 336 -0.74 -3.09 19.97
C ASN A 336 -2.10 -3.29 19.29
N THR A 337 -2.42 -2.58 18.21
CA THR A 337 -3.76 -2.64 17.60
C THR A 337 -3.93 -3.90 16.74
N ARG A 338 -2.87 -4.33 16.06
CA ARG A 338 -2.84 -5.50 15.16
C ARG A 338 -1.49 -6.18 15.21
N CYS A 339 -1.44 -7.45 14.80
CA CYS A 339 -0.18 -8.12 14.52
C CYS A 339 0.57 -7.36 13.41
N PRO A 340 1.86 -7.03 13.60
CA PRO A 340 2.65 -6.39 12.55
C PRO A 340 2.68 -7.22 11.26
N ALA A 341 2.54 -6.55 10.12
CA ALA A 341 2.55 -7.17 8.80
C ALA A 341 3.00 -6.20 7.69
N TRP A 342 3.37 -6.75 6.53
CA TRP A 342 3.64 -5.99 5.31
C TRP A 342 2.32 -5.74 4.55
N CYS A 343 1.58 -4.74 5.01
CA CYS A 343 0.31 -4.32 4.41
C CYS A 343 0.52 -3.59 3.07
N ASP A 344 1.53 -2.73 3.02
CA ASP A 344 1.84 -1.85 1.90
C ASP A 344 2.83 -2.54 0.98
N ARG A 345 2.45 -2.75 -0.29
CA ARG A 345 3.21 -3.58 -1.24
C ARG A 345 3.25 -2.99 -2.63
N ILE A 346 4.26 -3.37 -3.40
CA ILE A 346 4.36 -3.12 -4.84
C ILE A 346 4.53 -4.46 -5.55
N LEU A 347 3.42 -4.97 -6.07
CA LEU A 347 3.35 -6.21 -6.82
C LEU A 347 3.35 -5.90 -8.33
N MET A 348 3.83 -6.83 -9.15
CA MET A 348 3.92 -6.61 -10.59
C MET A 348 3.54 -7.88 -11.35
N SER A 349 2.97 -7.73 -12.55
CA SER A 349 2.77 -8.88 -13.44
C SER A 349 4.11 -9.50 -13.84
N HIS A 350 4.12 -10.76 -14.26
CA HIS A 350 5.33 -11.38 -14.82
C HIS A 350 5.89 -10.56 -15.99
N SER A 351 5.01 -10.05 -16.86
CA SER A 351 5.39 -9.15 -17.96
C SER A 351 5.91 -7.78 -17.52
N ALA A 352 5.51 -7.28 -16.33
CA ALA A 352 6.06 -6.05 -15.76
C ALA A 352 7.45 -6.27 -15.17
N ARG A 353 7.73 -7.46 -14.65
CA ARG A 353 9.10 -7.83 -14.27
C ARG A 353 10.05 -7.84 -15.47
N ASP A 354 9.57 -8.26 -16.64
CA ASP A 354 10.38 -8.33 -17.86
C ASP A 354 10.80 -6.96 -18.41
N ILE A 355 10.05 -5.89 -18.10
CA ILE A 355 10.37 -4.53 -18.53
C ILE A 355 11.33 -3.81 -17.58
N ILE A 356 11.65 -4.41 -16.43
CA ILE A 356 12.68 -3.90 -15.53
C ILE A 356 14.06 -4.20 -16.12
N HIS A 357 14.89 -3.18 -16.25
CA HIS A 357 16.27 -3.29 -16.70
C HIS A 357 17.14 -3.76 -15.52
N ARG A 358 17.75 -4.93 -15.65
CA ARG A 358 18.71 -5.45 -14.65
C ARG A 358 20.07 -5.56 -15.32
N ARG A 359 21.07 -4.87 -14.79
CA ARG A 359 22.46 -5.02 -15.23
C ARG A 359 23.09 -6.13 -14.42
N GLU A 360 23.79 -7.06 -15.07
CA GLU A 360 24.44 -8.20 -14.41
C GLU A 360 25.54 -7.77 -13.40
N GLU A 361 26.08 -6.56 -13.53
CA GLU A 361 27.17 -6.03 -12.70
C GLU A 361 26.74 -4.95 -11.68
N ASP A 362 25.45 -4.58 -11.66
CA ASP A 362 24.95 -3.43 -10.88
C ASP A 362 23.93 -3.92 -9.85
N GLU A 363 24.40 -4.32 -8.66
CA GLU A 363 23.55 -4.70 -7.51
C GLU A 363 22.57 -3.58 -7.08
N ASN A 364 22.75 -2.35 -7.60
CA ASN A 364 22.03 -1.15 -7.19
C ASN A 364 20.93 -0.67 -8.15
N GLY A 365 20.57 -1.44 -9.19
CA GLY A 365 19.60 -0.98 -10.18
C GLY A 365 18.15 -0.93 -9.67
N VAL A 366 17.74 -1.90 -8.86
CA VAL A 366 16.36 -2.04 -8.38
C VAL A 366 16.36 -1.98 -6.86
N VAL A 367 15.57 -1.08 -6.28
CA VAL A 367 15.48 -0.92 -4.82
C VAL A 367 14.03 -1.00 -4.37
N TYR A 368 13.74 -1.91 -3.45
CA TYR A 368 12.41 -2.09 -2.85
C TYR A 368 12.51 -1.92 -1.33
N ASP A 369 12.04 -0.78 -0.82
CA ASP A 369 12.23 -0.39 0.58
C ASP A 369 11.11 0.55 1.08
N THR A 370 11.22 1.02 2.32
CA THR A 370 10.33 1.98 2.97
C THR A 370 10.91 3.39 2.97
N LEU A 371 10.03 4.40 2.94
CA LEU A 371 10.42 5.79 3.22
C LEU A 371 10.46 6.01 4.74
N GLY A 372 11.47 6.74 5.23
CA GLY A 372 11.52 7.16 6.63
C GLY A 372 11.54 6.00 7.63
N SER A 373 12.39 5.00 7.42
CA SER A 373 12.46 3.79 8.25
C SER A 373 12.53 4.10 9.77
N ASN A 374 13.28 5.14 10.14
CA ASN A 374 13.45 5.62 11.52
C ASN A 374 12.63 6.89 11.86
N ILE A 375 11.73 7.32 10.99
CA ILE A 375 10.95 8.55 11.13
C ILE A 375 9.47 8.22 11.39
N CYS A 376 8.77 8.99 12.20
CA CYS A 376 7.33 8.78 12.37
C CYS A 376 6.61 9.21 11.08
N MET A 377 6.07 8.26 10.32
CA MET A 377 5.38 8.50 9.04
C MET A 377 3.85 8.33 9.14
N GLY A 378 3.35 8.06 10.35
CA GLY A 378 2.02 7.52 10.60
C GLY A 378 2.08 6.06 11.07
N ASP A 379 0.91 5.42 11.19
CA ASP A 379 0.84 4.00 11.53
C ASP A 379 1.25 3.07 10.39
N HIS A 380 1.36 3.60 9.17
CA HIS A 380 1.97 2.95 8.02
C HIS A 380 3.28 3.64 7.63
N LYS A 381 4.28 2.86 7.24
CA LYS A 381 5.47 3.35 6.53
C LYS A 381 5.22 3.29 5.03
N PRO A 382 5.39 4.38 4.27
CA PRO A 382 5.31 4.32 2.82
C PRO A 382 6.33 3.32 2.27
N VAL A 383 5.95 2.60 1.22
CA VAL A 383 6.80 1.63 0.52
C VAL A 383 7.06 2.13 -0.89
N PHE A 384 8.30 2.01 -1.36
CA PHE A 384 8.70 2.42 -2.70
C PHE A 384 9.47 1.33 -3.44
N LEU A 385 9.33 1.35 -4.77
CA LEU A 385 10.10 0.56 -5.71
C LEU A 385 10.73 1.52 -6.72
N PHE A 386 12.06 1.59 -6.72
CA PHE A 386 12.84 2.27 -7.74
C PHE A 386 13.38 1.25 -8.73
N PHE A 387 13.30 1.54 -10.02
CA PHE A 387 13.93 0.73 -11.05
C PHE A 387 14.15 1.48 -12.37
N PRO A 388 15.20 1.16 -13.13
CA PRO A 388 15.32 1.55 -14.53
C PRO A 388 14.40 0.67 -15.38
N MET A 389 13.48 1.29 -16.10
CA MET A 389 12.59 0.61 -17.05
C MET A 389 13.23 0.58 -18.44
N LYS A 390 13.21 -0.59 -19.10
CA LYS A 390 13.63 -0.76 -20.50
C LYS A 390 12.82 0.16 -21.40
N THR A 391 13.45 0.71 -22.44
CA THR A 391 12.75 1.49 -23.47
C THR A 391 12.71 0.71 -24.79
N ILE A 392 11.64 0.90 -25.56
CA ILE A 392 11.51 0.31 -26.88
C ILE A 392 11.88 1.39 -27.90
N THR A 393 13.13 1.36 -28.37
CA THR A 393 13.59 2.19 -29.49
C THR A 393 13.22 1.51 -30.80
N HIS A 394 12.50 2.22 -31.68
CA HIS A 394 12.29 1.79 -33.06
C HIS A 394 13.53 2.01 -33.92
#